data_AF-A0A3R5ZM61-F1
#
_entry.id   AF-A0A3R5ZM61-F1
#
_cell.length_a   1.000
_cell.length_b   1.000
_cell.length_c   1.000
_cell.angle_alpha   90.00
_cell.angle_beta   90.00
_cell.angle_gamma   90.00
#
_symmetry.space_group_name_H-M   'P 1'
#
loop_
_entity.id
_entity.type
_entity.pdbx_description
1 polymer ?
#
loop_
_entity_poly.entity_id
_entity_poly.type
_entity_poly.pdbx_seq_one_letter_code
_entity_poly.pdbx_strand_id
1 'polypeptide(L)'
;MSITLECRKTKSEMEIGYSNFFFLRAKVAELFDKNVWQQYIKIMEIPYGDDRKQALEKWDAGMDRILQASEMPSGVKDFLLQSDCAGEISKSTCIELYDQISSYDNNIVYGFRFVNDKFGNLIRQECGFQDFVELIKECINADSDLFWS
;
A
#
# COMPACT_ATOMS: atom_id res chain seq x y z
N MET A 1 -10.57 -5.05 12.14
CA MET A 1 -10.43 -3.65 11.74
C MET A 1 -9.80 -3.64 10.36
N SER A 2 -10.44 -2.99 9.40
CA SER A 2 -9.97 -2.84 8.01
C SER A 2 -9.54 -1.40 7.78
N ILE A 3 -8.80 -1.21 6.69
CA ILE A 3 -8.45 0.06 6.06
C ILE A 3 -9.19 0.07 4.73
N THR A 4 -9.82 1.18 4.38
CA THR A 4 -10.48 1.34 3.09
C THR A 4 -9.57 2.16 2.20
N LEU A 5 -9.06 1.58 1.11
CA LEU A 5 -8.43 2.34 0.03
C LEU A 5 -9.52 2.83 -0.90
N GLU A 6 -9.51 4.11 -1.28
CA GLU A 6 -10.56 4.69 -2.12
C GLU A 6 -10.06 5.70 -3.16
N CYS A 7 -10.69 5.64 -4.33
CA CYS A 7 -10.69 6.73 -5.30
C CYS A 7 -11.97 7.55 -5.10
N ARG A 8 -11.89 8.66 -4.36
CA ARG A 8 -13.10 9.45 -3.99
C ARG A 8 -13.91 9.94 -5.17
N LYS A 9 -13.26 10.26 -6.29
CA LYS A 9 -13.95 10.73 -7.50
C LYS A 9 -14.79 9.63 -8.17
N THR A 10 -14.31 8.39 -8.23
CA THR A 10 -15.07 7.26 -8.81
C THR A 10 -15.93 6.53 -7.79
N LYS A 11 -15.66 6.72 -6.50
CA LYS A 11 -16.23 5.96 -5.37
C LYS A 11 -15.87 4.48 -5.40
N SER A 12 -14.81 4.12 -6.12
CA SER A 12 -14.26 2.78 -6.07
C SER A 12 -13.42 2.60 -4.83
N GLU A 13 -13.58 1.45 -4.21
CA GLU A 13 -12.96 1.14 -2.93
C GLU A 13 -12.46 -0.32 -2.87
N MET A 14 -11.51 -0.54 -1.98
CA MET A 14 -11.01 -1.84 -1.58
C MET A 14 -10.78 -1.83 -0.07
N GLU A 15 -11.44 -2.72 0.66
CA GLU A 15 -11.19 -2.95 2.08
C GLU A 15 -10.03 -3.94 2.26
N ILE A 16 -9.08 -3.59 3.11
CA ILE A 16 -7.89 -4.40 3.40
C ILE A 16 -7.65 -4.51 4.91
N GLY A 17 -7.19 -5.66 5.40
CA GLY A 17 -6.75 -5.77 6.80
C GLY A 17 -5.36 -5.15 7.02
N TYR A 18 -5.07 -4.62 8.20
CA TYR A 18 -3.77 -4.00 8.54
C TYR A 18 -2.56 -4.84 8.13
N SER A 19 -2.54 -6.14 8.47
CA SER A 19 -1.45 -7.03 8.08
C SER A 19 -1.32 -7.16 6.56
N ASN A 20 -2.45 -7.26 5.85
CA ASN A 20 -2.43 -7.37 4.40
C ASN A 20 -2.01 -6.05 3.74
N PHE A 21 -2.36 -4.90 4.33
CA PHE A 21 -1.91 -3.60 3.84
C PHE A 21 -0.39 -3.44 4.02
N PHE A 22 0.14 -3.86 5.16
CA PHE A 22 1.59 -3.96 5.36
C PHE A 22 2.25 -4.85 4.30
N PHE A 23 1.70 -6.04 4.01
CA PHE A 23 2.27 -6.92 2.98
C PHE A 23 2.12 -6.36 1.56
N LEU A 24 1.07 -5.59 1.28
CA LEU A 24 0.89 -4.89 0.03
C LEU A 24 1.98 -3.82 -0.14
N ARG A 25 2.20 -2.99 0.88
CA ARG A 25 3.29 -1.99 0.89
C ARG A 25 4.67 -2.66 0.81
N ALA A 26 4.90 -3.75 1.54
CA ALA A 26 6.14 -4.50 1.46
C ALA A 26 6.38 -5.03 0.04
N LYS A 27 5.32 -5.47 -0.66
CA LYS A 27 5.44 -5.90 -2.05
C LYS A 27 5.76 -4.73 -2.99
N VAL A 28 5.11 -3.58 -2.81
CA VAL A 28 5.46 -2.35 -3.55
C VAL A 28 6.93 -2.00 -3.30
N ALA A 29 7.40 -2.00 -2.06
CA ALA A 29 8.80 -1.77 -1.72
C ALA A 29 9.74 -2.72 -2.48
N GLU A 30 9.41 -4.01 -2.55
CA GLU A 30 10.23 -5.02 -3.23
C GLU A 30 10.34 -4.76 -4.74
N LEU A 31 9.22 -4.36 -5.35
CA LEU A 31 9.15 -4.08 -6.78
C LEU A 31 9.94 -2.83 -7.18
N PHE A 32 10.08 -1.86 -6.27
CA PHE A 32 10.87 -0.65 -6.51
C PHE A 32 12.34 -0.81 -6.13
N ASP A 33 12.63 -1.30 -4.93
CA ASP A 33 13.98 -1.40 -4.41
C ASP A 33 14.10 -2.50 -3.34
N LYS A 34 14.88 -3.54 -3.66
CA LYS A 34 15.09 -4.68 -2.77
C LYS A 34 15.73 -4.31 -1.44
N ASN A 35 16.59 -3.29 -1.39
CA ASN A 35 17.22 -2.85 -0.13
C ASN A 35 16.18 -2.15 0.75
N VAL A 36 15.31 -1.35 0.15
CA VAL A 36 14.18 -0.72 0.84
C VAL A 36 13.27 -1.79 1.43
N TRP A 37 12.88 -2.79 0.63
CA TRP A 37 12.07 -3.91 1.10
C TRP A 37 12.70 -4.68 2.25
N GLN A 38 13.98 -5.05 2.13
CA GLN A 38 14.70 -5.79 3.17
C GLN A 38 14.72 -5.04 4.49
N GLN A 39 14.83 -3.70 4.47
CA GLN A 39 14.72 -2.91 5.70
C GLN A 39 13.27 -2.81 6.16
N TYR A 40 12.33 -2.59 5.24
CA TYR A 40 10.91 -2.45 5.52
C TYR A 40 10.35 -3.63 6.32
N ILE A 41 10.68 -4.86 5.91
CA ILE A 41 10.16 -6.08 6.57
C ILE A 41 10.78 -6.36 7.94
N LYS A 42 11.98 -5.83 8.24
CA LYS A 42 12.64 -6.02 9.54
C LYS A 42 11.86 -5.41 10.70
N ILE A 43 10.92 -4.50 10.45
CA ILE A 43 10.07 -3.97 11.51
C ILE A 43 9.28 -5.09 12.21
N MET A 44 8.97 -6.18 11.50
CA MET A 44 8.30 -7.36 12.06
C MET A 44 9.18 -8.18 13.00
N GLU A 45 10.50 -8.02 12.91
CA GLU A 45 11.47 -8.72 13.76
C GLU A 45 11.71 -7.97 15.08
N ILE A 46 11.23 -6.74 15.20
CA ILE A 46 11.41 -5.93 16.41
C ILE A 46 10.53 -6.50 17.53
N PRO A 47 11.13 -6.99 18.63
CA PRO A 47 10.37 -7.57 19.71
C PRO A 47 9.56 -6.51 20.47
N TYR A 48 8.45 -6.95 21.04
CA TYR A 48 7.72 -6.17 22.04
C TYR A 48 8.48 -6.23 23.37
N GLY A 49 8.71 -5.09 24.01
CA GLY A 49 9.40 -5.02 25.30
C GLY A 49 10.06 -3.66 25.58
N ASP A 50 10.81 -3.59 26.67
CA ASP A 50 11.44 -2.35 27.16
C ASP A 50 12.42 -1.74 26.15
N ASP A 51 13.11 -2.58 25.37
CA ASP A 51 14.07 -2.15 24.35
C ASP A 51 13.41 -1.76 23.01
N ARG A 52 12.09 -1.92 22.87
CA ARG A 52 11.38 -1.71 21.60
C ARG A 52 11.59 -0.31 21.05
N LYS A 53 11.58 0.71 21.91
CA LYS A 53 11.80 2.10 21.50
C LYS A 53 13.18 2.28 20.83
N GLN A 54 14.23 1.78 21.46
CA GLN A 54 15.59 1.88 20.89
C GLN A 54 15.72 1.07 19.60
N ALA A 55 15.06 -0.09 19.52
CA ALA A 55 15.04 -0.89 18.30
C ALA A 55 14.32 -0.18 17.14
N LEU A 56 13.20 0.50 17.42
CA LEU A 56 12.50 1.33 16.43
C LEU A 56 13.35 2.53 15.99
N GLU A 57 13.99 3.25 16.91
CA GLU A 57 14.89 4.37 16.56
C GLU A 57 16.06 3.91 15.66
N LYS A 58 16.63 2.72 15.92
CA LYS A 58 17.65 2.11 15.06
C LYS A 58 17.09 1.71 13.70
N TRP A 59 15.86 1.22 13.66
CA TRP A 59 15.19 0.84 12.42
C TRP A 59 14.89 2.08 11.56
N ASP A 60 14.37 3.15 12.16
CA ASP A 60 14.09 4.45 11.52
C ASP A 60 15.37 5.02 10.90
N ALA A 61 16.46 5.10 11.69
CA ALA A 61 17.74 5.60 11.19
C ALA A 61 18.34 4.74 10.06
N GLY A 62 18.08 3.43 10.07
CA GLY A 62 18.44 2.53 8.98
C GLY A 62 17.61 2.75 7.73
N MET A 63 16.30 2.95 7.91
CA MET A 63 15.34 3.22 6.85
C MET A 63 15.67 4.53 6.14
N ASP A 64 15.92 5.61 6.88
CA ASP A 64 16.28 6.92 6.34
C ASP A 64 17.52 6.84 5.42
N ARG A 65 18.56 6.13 5.85
CA ARG A 65 19.79 5.96 5.06
C ARG A 65 19.54 5.21 3.77
N ILE A 66 18.72 4.16 3.81
CA ILE A 66 18.40 3.35 2.63
C ILE A 66 17.51 4.14 1.67
N LEU A 67 16.54 4.90 2.19
CA LEU A 67 15.70 5.78 1.37
C LEU A 67 16.48 6.93 0.72
N GLN A 68 17.51 7.46 1.39
CA GLN A 68 18.40 8.47 0.80
C GLN A 68 19.24 7.91 -0.36
N ALA A 69 19.61 6.63 -0.29
CA ALA A 69 20.35 5.96 -1.35
C ALA A 69 19.46 5.37 -2.47
N SER A 70 18.14 5.39 -2.28
CA SER A 70 17.17 4.81 -3.22
C SER A 70 16.64 5.86 -4.19
N GLU A 71 16.63 5.50 -5.47
CA GLU A 71 16.00 6.27 -6.56
C GLU A 71 14.46 6.19 -6.55
N MET A 72 13.87 5.50 -5.57
CA MET A 72 12.43 5.44 -5.39
C MET A 72 11.84 6.87 -5.29
N PRO A 73 10.76 7.18 -6.01
CA PRO A 73 10.12 8.49 -5.94
C PRO A 73 9.63 8.84 -4.54
N SER A 74 9.68 10.12 -4.16
CA SER A 74 9.31 10.55 -2.80
C SER A 74 7.86 10.21 -2.45
N GLY A 75 6.93 10.34 -3.41
CA GLY A 75 5.53 9.97 -3.19
C GLY A 75 5.37 8.48 -2.87
N VAL A 76 6.16 7.61 -3.51
CA VAL A 76 6.17 6.17 -3.22
C VAL A 76 6.76 5.91 -1.84
N LYS A 77 7.81 6.63 -1.44
CA LYS A 77 8.36 6.56 -0.07
C LYS A 77 7.29 6.94 0.96
N ASP A 78 6.52 7.99 0.69
CA ASP A 78 5.41 8.43 1.53
C ASP A 78 4.32 7.35 1.60
N PHE A 79 3.93 6.73 0.48
CA PHE A 79 2.97 5.62 0.49
C PHE A 79 3.39 4.47 1.42
N LEU A 80 4.68 4.14 1.45
CA LEU A 80 5.21 3.05 2.28
C LEU A 80 5.17 3.37 3.79
N LEU A 81 5.44 4.62 4.17
CA LEU A 81 5.70 5.02 5.57
C LEU A 81 4.60 5.88 6.21
N GLN A 82 3.65 6.41 5.43
CA GLN A 82 2.52 7.17 5.97
C GLN A 82 1.67 6.31 6.91
N SER A 83 1.02 7.00 7.85
CA SER A 83 0.03 6.45 8.78
C SER A 83 -1.00 5.59 8.05
N ASP A 84 -1.42 4.48 8.67
CA ASP A 84 -2.55 3.66 8.21
C ASP A 84 -3.90 4.38 8.41
N CYS A 85 -3.92 5.46 9.20
CA CYS A 85 -5.08 6.32 9.40
C CYS A 85 -4.94 7.60 8.57
N ALA A 86 -5.95 7.88 7.73
CA ALA A 86 -6.09 9.13 6.97
C ALA A 86 -4.87 9.46 6.08
N GLY A 87 -4.36 8.47 5.37
CA GLY A 87 -3.29 8.68 4.42
C GLY A 87 -3.78 9.01 3.01
N GLU A 88 -2.88 9.60 2.24
CA GLU A 88 -3.17 10.14 0.92
C GLU A 88 -1.91 10.14 0.05
N ILE A 89 -2.06 9.77 -1.22
CA ILE A 89 -1.04 10.00 -2.24
C ILE A 89 -1.64 10.66 -3.46
N SER A 90 -0.87 11.57 -4.05
CA SER A 90 -1.32 12.32 -5.21
C SER A 90 -1.45 11.45 -6.46
N LYS A 91 -2.19 11.93 -7.46
CA LYS A 91 -2.21 11.34 -8.80
C LYS A 91 -0.83 11.08 -9.38
N SER A 92 0.14 12.00 -9.19
CA SER A 92 1.50 11.79 -9.71
C SER A 92 2.16 10.55 -9.10
N THR A 93 1.98 10.34 -7.80
CA THR A 93 2.43 9.14 -7.11
C THR A 93 1.68 7.90 -7.58
N CYS A 94 0.38 8.00 -7.86
CA CYS A 94 -0.39 6.91 -8.46
C CYS A 94 0.22 6.48 -9.81
N ILE A 95 0.63 7.42 -10.67
CA ILE A 95 1.31 7.11 -11.95
C ILE A 95 2.64 6.38 -11.68
N GLU A 96 3.46 6.90 -10.77
CA GLU A 96 4.75 6.27 -10.40
C GLU A 96 4.56 4.83 -9.91
N LEU A 97 3.57 4.60 -9.03
CA LEU A 97 3.21 3.26 -8.57
C LEU A 97 2.79 2.38 -9.75
N TYR A 98 1.83 2.84 -10.55
CA TYR A 98 1.26 2.07 -11.66
C TYR A 98 2.33 1.60 -12.66
N ASP A 99 3.25 2.50 -13.04
CA ASP A 99 4.31 2.20 -13.99
C ASP A 99 5.20 1.05 -13.51
N GLN A 100 5.45 0.95 -12.20
CA GLN A 100 6.32 -0.08 -11.63
C GLN A 100 5.59 -1.39 -11.30
N ILE A 101 4.33 -1.33 -10.87
CA ILE A 101 3.63 -2.48 -10.29
C ILE A 101 2.59 -3.11 -11.22
N SER A 102 2.24 -2.46 -12.33
CA SER A 102 1.11 -2.87 -13.20
C SER A 102 1.21 -4.30 -13.72
N SER A 103 2.42 -4.81 -13.99
CA SER A 103 2.64 -6.16 -14.49
C SER A 103 2.71 -7.24 -13.40
N TYR A 104 2.65 -6.87 -12.11
CA TYR A 104 2.80 -7.82 -11.01
C TYR A 104 1.46 -8.43 -10.59
N ASP A 105 1.37 -9.76 -10.62
CA ASP A 105 0.26 -10.51 -10.03
C ASP A 105 0.81 -11.70 -9.25
N ASN A 106 0.12 -12.09 -8.17
CA ASN A 106 0.52 -13.18 -7.30
C ASN A 106 -0.61 -14.10 -6.85
N ASN A 107 -1.84 -13.92 -7.36
CA ASN A 107 -3.00 -14.74 -6.97
C ASN A 107 -3.20 -14.86 -5.43
N ILE A 108 -2.71 -13.87 -4.67
CA ILE A 108 -2.92 -13.75 -3.23
C ILE A 108 -4.06 -12.76 -3.00
N VAL A 109 -4.98 -13.12 -2.11
CA VAL A 109 -6.02 -12.22 -1.65
C VAL A 109 -5.44 -11.25 -0.63
N TYR A 110 -5.56 -9.95 -0.91
CA TYR A 110 -5.16 -8.88 0.00
C TYR A 110 -6.35 -8.30 0.73
N GLY A 111 -7.48 -8.14 0.06
CA GLY A 111 -8.65 -7.45 0.60
C GLY A 111 -9.95 -7.97 0.00
N PHE A 112 -10.99 -7.16 0.10
CA PHE A 112 -12.26 -7.42 -0.54
C PHE A 112 -12.97 -6.10 -0.87
N ARG A 113 -14.02 -6.18 -1.67
CA ARG A 113 -14.99 -5.10 -1.88
C ARG A 113 -16.40 -5.66 -1.94
N PHE A 114 -17.40 -4.81 -1.77
CA PHE A 114 -18.79 -5.20 -1.96
C PHE A 114 -19.27 -4.82 -3.35
N VAL A 115 -19.85 -5.78 -4.07
CA VAL A 115 -20.41 -5.58 -5.41
C VAL A 115 -21.82 -6.16 -5.49
N ASN A 116 -22.62 -5.68 -6.44
CA ASN A 116 -23.91 -6.29 -6.72
C ASN A 116 -23.74 -7.50 -7.65
N ASP A 117 -24.34 -8.62 -7.28
CA ASP A 117 -24.48 -9.76 -8.19
C ASP A 117 -25.49 -9.44 -9.32
N LYS A 118 -25.65 -10.37 -10.25
CA LYS A 118 -26.59 -10.24 -11.39
C LYS A 118 -28.07 -10.08 -10.98
N PHE A 119 -28.40 -10.32 -9.73
CA PHE A 119 -29.74 -10.18 -9.16
C PHE A 119 -29.89 -8.94 -8.28
N GLY A 120 -28.82 -8.13 -8.14
CA GLY A 120 -28.81 -6.93 -7.31
C GLY A 120 -28.53 -7.19 -5.82
N ASN A 121 -28.07 -8.40 -5.44
CA ASN A 121 -27.68 -8.67 -4.07
C ASN A 121 -26.25 -8.20 -3.82
N LEU A 122 -26.02 -7.57 -2.67
CA LEU A 122 -24.68 -7.19 -2.24
C LEU A 122 -23.88 -8.43 -1.83
N ILE A 123 -22.77 -8.69 -2.52
CA ILE A 123 -21.86 -9.80 -2.26
C ILE A 123 -20.45 -9.31 -2.00
N ARG A 124 -19.70 -10.06 -1.19
CA ARG A 124 -18.28 -9.83 -0.96
C ARG A 124 -17.48 -10.47 -2.11
N GLN A 125 -16.66 -9.67 -2.77
CA GLN A 125 -15.69 -10.09 -3.77
C GLN A 125 -14.28 -9.94 -3.18
N GLU A 126 -13.50 -11.03 -3.17
CA GLU A 126 -12.09 -10.96 -2.77
C GLU A 126 -11.28 -10.16 -3.79
N CYS A 127 -10.32 -9.39 -3.30
CA CYS A 127 -9.46 -8.52 -4.09
C CYS A 127 -7.98 -8.91 -3.92
N GLY A 128 -7.31 -9.16 -5.03
CA GLY A 128 -5.88 -9.43 -5.10
C GLY A 128 -5.05 -8.18 -5.35
N PHE A 129 -3.77 -8.36 -5.70
CA PHE A 129 -2.88 -7.24 -6.00
C PHE A 129 -3.33 -6.46 -7.25
N GLN A 130 -3.85 -7.16 -8.26
CA GLN A 130 -4.34 -6.51 -9.49
C GLN A 130 -5.59 -5.64 -9.25
N ASP A 131 -6.42 -5.96 -8.27
CA ASP A 131 -7.54 -5.10 -7.87
C ASP A 131 -7.07 -3.76 -7.26
N PHE A 132 -5.92 -3.77 -6.58
CA PHE A 132 -5.24 -2.54 -6.13
C PHE A 132 -4.64 -1.76 -7.31
N VAL A 133 -4.02 -2.45 -8.27
CA VAL A 133 -3.52 -1.83 -9.51
C VAL A 133 -4.64 -1.14 -10.28
N GLU A 134 -5.80 -1.78 -10.40
CA GLU A 134 -6.95 -1.19 -11.08
C GLU A 134 -7.49 0.02 -10.30
N LEU A 135 -7.55 -0.04 -8.96
CA LEU A 135 -7.92 1.13 -8.15
C LEU A 135 -6.99 2.33 -8.37
N ILE A 136 -5.67 2.12 -8.43
CA ILE A 136 -4.70 3.17 -8.78
C ILE A 136 -4.99 3.73 -10.18
N LYS A 137 -5.22 2.84 -11.16
CA LYS A 137 -5.50 3.23 -12.54
C LYS A 137 -6.77 4.07 -12.64
N GLU A 138 -7.79 3.73 -11.87
CA GLU A 138 -9.01 4.52 -11.75
C GLU A 138 -8.74 5.92 -11.17
N CYS A 139 -7.92 6.03 -10.11
CA CYS A 139 -7.46 7.33 -9.60
C CYS A 139 -6.81 8.16 -10.72
N ILE A 140 -5.88 7.56 -11.48
CA ILE A 140 -5.18 8.23 -12.59
C ILE A 140 -6.17 8.74 -13.64
N ASN A 141 -7.08 7.88 -14.09
CA ASN A 141 -8.06 8.19 -15.14
C ASN A 141 -9.07 9.26 -14.71
N ALA A 142 -9.46 9.26 -13.44
CA ALA A 142 -10.39 10.23 -12.87
C ALA A 142 -9.73 11.55 -12.44
N ASP A 143 -8.41 11.69 -12.64
CA ASP A 143 -7.62 12.81 -12.14
C ASP A 143 -7.74 12.96 -10.61
N SER A 144 -7.77 11.84 -9.89
CA SER A 144 -7.97 11.74 -8.44
C SER A 144 -6.70 11.30 -7.73
N ASP A 145 -6.59 11.73 -6.47
CA ASP A 145 -5.68 11.17 -5.49
C ASP A 145 -6.25 9.84 -4.94
N LEU A 146 -5.39 9.03 -4.34
CA LEU A 146 -5.76 7.81 -3.63
C LEU A 146 -5.73 8.09 -2.12
N PHE A 147 -6.80 7.71 -1.42
CA PHE A 147 -6.94 7.90 0.02
C PHE A 147 -7.03 6.55 0.74
N TRP A 148 -6.64 6.52 2.02
CA TRP A 148 -6.96 5.40 2.89
C TRP A 148 -7.23 5.80 4.34
N SER A 149 -8.17 5.11 4.98
CA SER A 149 -8.56 5.32 6.39
C SER A 149 -9.20 4.09 7.03
#